data_AF-A0A962AGU7-F1
#
_entry.id   AF-A0A962AGU7-F1
#
_cell.length_a   1.000
_cell.length_b   1.000
_cell.length_c   1.000
_cell.angle_alpha   90.00
_cell.angle_beta   90.00
_cell.angle_gamma   90.00
#
_symmetry.space_group_name_H-M   'P 1'
#
loop_
_entity.id
_entity.type
_entity.pdbx_description
1 polymer ?
#
loop_
_entity_poly.entity_id
_entity_poly.type
_entity_poly.pdbx_seq_one_letter_code
_entity_poly.pdbx_strand_id
1 'polypeptide(L)'
;AQEYDAKINSGDLISIAEVVRDLYRAENQPEQSYSERQLYEAALDRMARELGAVNKMSDTEAVRLIEVNLNKGPKRGKANDEDGAQEEAA
;
A
#
# COMPACT_ATOMS: atom_id res chain seq x y z
N ALA A 1 5.55 8.27 9.94
CA ALA A 1 4.22 7.62 9.93
C ALA A 1 3.06 8.56 9.53
N GLN A 2 3.11 9.88 9.76
CA GLN A 2 2.00 10.79 9.37
C GLN A 2 1.82 10.97 7.86
N GLU A 3 2.86 10.77 7.05
CA GLU A 3 2.78 10.99 5.60
C GLU A 3 1.90 9.97 4.89
N TYR A 4 1.84 8.72 5.34
CA TYR A 4 0.99 7.71 4.71
C TYR A 4 -0.50 7.98 4.96
N ASP A 5 -0.89 8.37 6.18
CA ASP A 5 -2.27 8.76 6.47
C ASP A 5 -2.70 9.99 5.66
N ALA A 6 -1.79 10.96 5.49
CA ALA A 6 -2.06 12.12 4.65
C ALA A 6 -2.24 11.73 3.17
N LYS A 7 -1.39 10.84 2.65
CA LYS A 7 -1.50 10.31 1.27
C LYS A 7 -2.78 9.52 1.04
N ILE A 8 -3.18 8.67 1.98
CA ILE A 8 -4.44 7.90 1.92
C ILE A 8 -5.66 8.83 1.88
N ASN A 9 -5.64 9.90 2.67
CA ASN A 9 -6.75 10.85 2.76
C ASN A 9 -6.71 11.97 1.71
N SER A 10 -5.65 12.05 0.90
CA SER A 10 -5.45 13.11 -0.10
C SER A 10 -6.48 13.09 -1.24
N GLY A 11 -7.06 11.92 -1.53
CA GLY A 11 -7.93 11.72 -2.70
C GLY A 11 -7.18 11.69 -4.04
N ASP A 12 -5.84 11.76 -4.02
CA ASP A 12 -5.01 11.55 -5.20
C ASP A 12 -4.66 10.06 -5.34
N LEU A 13 -5.08 9.47 -6.47
CA LEU A 13 -4.86 8.07 -6.77
C LEU A 13 -3.37 7.72 -6.84
N ILE A 14 -2.52 8.65 -7.29
CA ILE A 14 -1.08 8.41 -7.36
C ILE A 14 -0.52 8.28 -5.95
N SER A 15 -0.86 9.22 -5.07
CA SER A 15 -0.48 9.21 -3.66
C SER A 15 -0.92 7.93 -2.94
N ILE A 16 -2.16 7.47 -3.16
CA ILE A 16 -2.67 6.22 -2.57
C ILE A 16 -1.90 5.01 -3.14
N ALA A 17 -1.66 4.98 -4.46
CA ALA A 17 -0.95 3.89 -5.13
C ALA A 17 0.51 3.77 -4.66
N GLU A 18 1.16 4.87 -4.28
CA GLU A 18 2.48 4.83 -3.64
C GLU A 18 2.42 4.05 -2.33
N VAL A 19 1.47 4.35 -1.45
CA VAL A 19 1.34 3.67 -0.15
C VAL A 19 1.05 2.18 -0.34
N VAL A 20 0.12 1.83 -1.24
CA VAL A 20 -0.20 0.42 -1.54
C VAL A 20 1.03 -0.31 -2.06
N ARG A 21 1.82 0.31 -2.94
CA ARG A 21 3.04 -0.30 -3.51
C ARG A 21 4.16 -0.42 -2.47
N ASP A 22 4.34 0.58 -1.62
CA ASP A 22 5.42 0.63 -0.65
C ASP A 22 5.18 -0.33 0.51
N LEU A 23 3.91 -0.52 0.90
CA LEU A 23 3.50 -1.48 1.93
C LEU A 23 3.22 -2.89 1.38
N TYR A 24 3.23 -3.10 0.07
CA TYR A 24 3.00 -4.43 -0.49
C TYR A 24 4.17 -5.38 -0.18
N ARG A 25 3.90 -6.42 0.60
CA ARG A 25 4.84 -7.49 0.93
C ARG A 25 4.34 -8.80 0.31
N ALA A 26 5.21 -9.48 -0.42
CA ALA A 26 4.91 -10.81 -0.96
C ALA A 26 5.01 -11.88 0.14
N GLU A 27 4.32 -13.02 -0.03
CA GLU A 27 4.28 -14.12 0.95
C GLU A 27 5.65 -14.72 1.31
N ASN A 28 6.68 -14.44 0.51
CA ASN A 28 8.06 -14.85 0.75
C ASN A 28 8.91 -13.81 1.51
N GLN A 29 8.31 -12.69 1.92
CA GLN A 29 8.94 -11.63 2.71
C GLN A 29 8.54 -11.76 4.19
N PRO A 30 9.29 -11.14 5.12
CA PRO A 30 8.92 -11.09 6.53
C PRO A 30 7.50 -10.56 6.74
N GLU A 31 6.82 -11.04 7.77
CA GLU A 31 5.50 -10.53 8.13
C GLU A 31 5.56 -9.03 8.42
N GLN A 32 4.56 -8.33 7.88
CA GLN A 32 4.38 -6.90 8.06
C GLN A 32 3.95 -6.59 9.50
N SER A 33 4.41 -5.46 10.06
CA SER A 33 3.95 -5.04 11.38
C SER A 33 2.44 -4.73 11.39
N TYR A 34 1.80 -4.83 12.55
CA TYR A 34 0.36 -4.64 12.68
C TYR A 34 -0.11 -3.26 12.18
N SER A 35 0.66 -2.21 12.45
CA SER A 35 0.37 -0.84 11.99
C SER A 35 0.51 -0.69 10.46
N GLU A 36 1.55 -1.27 9.88
CA GLU A 36 1.74 -1.28 8.42
C GLU A 36 0.62 -2.04 7.71
N ARG A 37 0.14 -3.15 8.28
CA ARG A 37 -0.99 -3.90 7.73
C ARG A 37 -2.27 -3.09 7.72
N GLN A 38 -2.56 -2.35 8.79
CA GLN A 38 -3.72 -1.45 8.83
C GLN A 38 -3.64 -0.37 7.75
N LEU A 39 -2.47 0.25 7.59
CA LEU A 39 -2.26 1.27 6.56
C LEU A 39 -2.40 0.69 5.15
N TYR A 40 -1.91 -0.52 4.91
CA TYR A 40 -2.06 -1.23 3.64
C TYR A 40 -3.54 -1.52 3.34
N GLU A 41 -4.28 -2.08 4.29
CA GLU A 41 -5.71 -2.39 4.12
C GLU A 41 -6.53 -1.10 3.86
N ALA A 42 -6.24 -0.01 4.58
CA ALA A 42 -6.89 1.28 4.37
C ALA A 42 -6.58 1.89 2.99
N ALA A 43 -5.33 1.82 2.55
CA ALA A 43 -4.91 2.31 1.24
C ALA A 43 -5.51 1.46 0.10
N LEU A 44 -5.57 0.14 0.27
CA LEU A 44 -6.16 -0.80 -0.67
C LEU A 44 -7.66 -0.54 -0.86
N ASP A 45 -8.42 -0.37 0.24
CA ASP A 45 -9.85 -0.06 0.18
C ASP A 45 -10.12 1.26 -0.54
N ARG A 46 -9.34 2.31 -0.23
CA ARG A 46 -9.44 3.60 -0.92
C ARG A 46 -9.14 3.48 -2.41
N MET A 47 -8.05 2.81 -2.79
CA MET A 47 -7.67 2.62 -4.18
C MET A 47 -8.73 1.82 -4.96
N ALA A 48 -9.28 0.77 -4.34
CA ALA A 48 -10.31 -0.06 -4.95
C ALA A 48 -11.58 0.72 -5.27
N ARG A 49 -12.02 1.60 -4.35
CA ARG A 49 -13.21 2.45 -4.56
C ARG A 49 -13.02 3.44 -5.71
N GLU A 50 -11.86 4.11 -5.77
CA GLU A 50 -11.55 5.05 -6.86
C GLU A 50 -11.49 4.32 -8.20
N LEU A 51 -10.85 3.15 -8.24
CA LEU A 51 -10.74 2.34 -9.45
C LEU A 51 -12.10 1.76 -9.89
N GLY A 52 -12.93 1.34 -8.93
CA GLY A 52 -14.29 0.86 -9.16
C GLY A 52 -15.19 1.94 -9.74
N ALA A 53 -15.11 3.16 -9.20
CA ALA A 53 -15.85 4.32 -9.69
C ALA A 53 -15.45 4.70 -11.13
N VAL A 54 -14.15 4.71 -11.45
CA VAL A 54 -13.65 5.07 -12.79
C VAL A 54 -13.98 4.01 -13.83
N ASN A 55 -13.74 2.73 -13.51
CA ASN A 55 -13.87 1.63 -14.47
C ASN A 55 -15.25 0.96 -14.45
N LYS A 56 -16.19 1.42 -13.62
CA LYS A 56 -17.54 0.83 -13.43
C LYS A 56 -17.48 -0.67 -13.13
N MET A 57 -16.57 -1.05 -12.26
CA MET A 57 -16.41 -2.43 -11.78
C MET A 57 -16.68 -2.50 -10.27
N SER A 58 -16.92 -3.69 -9.77
CA SER A 58 -17.10 -3.89 -8.33
C SER A 58 -15.77 -3.72 -7.58
N ASP A 59 -15.85 -3.35 -6.31
CA ASP A 59 -14.67 -3.22 -5.44
C ASP A 59 -13.84 -4.52 -5.41
N THR A 60 -14.51 -5.68 -5.45
CA THR A 60 -13.83 -6.99 -5.51
C THR A 60 -13.04 -7.22 -6.80
N GLU A 61 -13.53 -6.72 -7.93
CA GLU A 61 -12.81 -6.79 -9.21
C GLU A 61 -11.65 -5.80 -9.23
N ALA A 62 -11.85 -4.61 -8.66
CA ALA A 62 -10.80 -3.60 -8.52
C ALA A 62 -9.65 -4.10 -7.65
N VAL A 63 -9.92 -4.73 -6.50
CA VAL A 63 -8.89 -5.32 -5.63
C VAL A 63 -8.10 -6.39 -6.38
N ARG A 64 -8.77 -7.33 -7.07
CA ARG A 64 -8.07 -8.35 -7.87
C ARG A 64 -7.18 -7.72 -8.93
N LEU A 65 -7.65 -6.67 -9.61
CA LEU A 65 -6.86 -5.99 -10.62
C LEU A 65 -5.62 -5.32 -10.00
N ILE A 66 -5.76 -4.73 -8.82
CA ILE A 66 -4.63 -4.15 -8.07
C ILE A 66 -3.61 -5.23 -7.72
N GLU A 67 -4.03 -6.35 -7.14
CA GLU A 67 -3.16 -7.48 -6.79
C GLU A 67 -2.42 -8.07 -8.00
N VAL A 68 -3.12 -8.23 -9.13
CA VAL A 68 -2.52 -8.70 -10.40
C VAL A 68 -1.43 -7.75 -10.89
N ASN A 69 -1.61 -6.45 -10.73
CA ASN A 69 -0.60 -5.46 -11.12
C ASN A 69 0.58 -5.40 -10.13
N LEU A 70 0.33 -5.54 -8.84
CA LEU A 70 1.38 -5.61 -7.81
C LEU A 70 2.29 -6.84 -8.01
N ASN A 71 1.70 -7.98 -8.39
CA ASN A 71 2.45 -9.21 -8.70
C ASN A 71 3.30 -9.11 -9.98
N LYS A 72 2.97 -8.21 -10.90
CA LYS A 72 3.70 -7.99 -12.17
C LYS A 72 4.85 -6.98 -12.04
N GLY A 73 4.84 -6.14 -11.01
CA GLY A 73 5.89 -5.15 -10.79
C GLY A 73 7.26 -5.79 -10.59
N PRO A 74 8.37 -5.11 -10.96
CA PRO A 74 9.70 -5.61 -10.64
C PRO A 74 9.78 -5.80 -9.13
N LYS A 75 10.00 -7.05 -8.69
CA LYS A 75 10.31 -7.39 -7.30
C LYS A 75 11.53 -6.56 -6.89
N ARG A 76 11.33 -5.35 -6.35
CA ARG A 76 12.42 -4.56 -5.77
C ARG A 76 12.86 -5.34 -4.54
N GLY A 77 13.86 -6.18 -4.74
CA GLY A 77 14.61 -6.75 -3.65
C GLY A 77 15.16 -5.61 -2.80
N LYS A 78 14.89 -5.70 -1.49
CA LYS A 78 15.61 -5.06 -0.38
C LYS A 78 16.30 -3.73 -0.70
N ALA A 79 15.68 -2.61 -0.36
CA ALA A 79 16.40 -1.35 -0.17
C ALA A 79 15.64 -0.32 0.69
N ASN A 80 14.93 -0.70 1.75
CA ASN A 80 14.34 0.29 2.69
C ASN A 80 14.12 -0.30 4.11
N ASP A 81 15.03 -1.15 4.60
CA ASP A 81 14.97 -1.68 5.97
C ASP A 81 15.75 -0.81 7.00
N GLU A 82 16.19 0.42 6.66
CA GLU A 82 17.11 1.20 7.53
C GLU A 82 16.65 2.61 7.92
N ASP A 83 15.35 2.91 7.98
CA ASP A 83 14.88 4.23 8.49
C ASP A 83 13.89 4.15 9.68
N GLY A 84 13.74 2.98 10.30
CA GLY A 84 12.75 2.75 11.36
C GLY A 84 13.27 2.63 12.79
N ALA A 85 14.58 2.70 13.04
CA ALA A 85 15.17 2.22 14.31
C ALA A 85 16.03 3.24 15.07
N GLN A 86 15.82 4.54 14.93
CA GLN A 86 16.50 5.54 15.76
C GLN A 86 15.55 6.62 16.28
N GLU A 87 14.63 6.28 17.19
CA GLU A 87 14.18 7.25 18.19
C GLU A 87 13.54 6.60 19.42
N GLU A 88 14.34 5.92 20.24
CA GLU A 88 13.99 5.71 21.66
C GLU A 88 15.25 5.43 22.51
N ALA A 89 16.18 6.39 22.56
CA ALA A 89 17.21 6.48 23.60
C ALA A 89 17.92 7.86 23.58
N ALA A 90 17.37 8.84 24.28
CA ALA A 90 18.12 9.95 24.89
C ALA A 90 17.27 10.61 25.98
#